data_AF-A0A924YP07-F1
#
_entry.id   AF-A0A924YP07-F1
#
_cell.length_a   1.000
_cell.length_b   1.000
_cell.length_c   1.000
_cell.angle_alpha   90.00
_cell.angle_beta   90.00
_cell.angle_gamma   90.00
#
_symmetry.space_group_name_H-M   'P 1'
#
loop_
_entity.id
_entity.type
_entity.pdbx_description
1 polymer ?
#
loop_
_entity_poly.entity_id
_entity_poly.type
_entity_poly.pdbx_seq_one_letter_code
_entity_poly.pdbx_strand_id
1 'polypeptide(L)' 'MFAALLTLALLGADHGLSTAEFERLHAALQPEADAPWRTIPWRVSLLEARQEAAKQQKPIFIWAMDGHPLGCT' A
#
# COMPACT_ATOMS: atom_id res chain seq x y z
N MET A 1 42.27 -16.41 -7.66
CA MET A 1 41.62 -15.87 -6.45
C MET A 1 40.61 -14.75 -6.73
N PHE A 2 40.79 -13.91 -7.76
CA PHE A 2 39.81 -12.88 -8.14
C PHE A 2 38.55 -13.41 -8.85
N ALA A 3 38.64 -14.51 -9.60
CA ALA A 3 37.49 -15.07 -10.31
C ALA A 3 36.40 -15.64 -9.37
N ALA A 4 36.79 -16.19 -8.21
CA ALA A 4 35.87 -16.79 -7.24
C ALA A 4 35.04 -15.74 -6.47
N LEU A 5 35.62 -14.55 -6.25
CA LEU A 5 34.92 -13.41 -5.63
C LEU A 5 33.83 -12.84 -6.55
N LEU A 6 34.05 -12.87 -7.87
CA LEU A 6 33.07 -12.41 -8.85
C LEU A 6 31.87 -13.36 -8.96
N THR A 7 32.08 -14.66 -8.79
CA THR A 7 31.00 -15.66 -8.81
C THR A 7 30.07 -15.52 -7.60
N LEU A 8 30.60 -15.16 -6.42
CA LEU A 8 29.80 -14.94 -5.21
C LEU A 8 28.92 -13.68 -5.29
N ALA A 9 29.37 -12.66 -6.01
CA ALA A 9 28.59 -11.44 -6.25
C ALA A 9 27.47 -11.63 -7.31
N LEU A 10 27.66 -12.57 -8.25
CA LEU A 10 26.69 -12.93 -9.30
C LEU A 10 25.66 -13.96 -8.83
N LEU A 11 25.96 -14.75 -7.79
CA LEU A 11 24.99 -15.49 -6.96
C LEU A 11 24.24 -14.53 -6.03
N GLY A 12 23.83 -13.38 -6.58
CA GLY A 12 23.20 -12.29 -5.86
C GLY A 12 22.19 -12.84 -4.88
N ALA A 13 22.26 -12.37 -3.65
CA ALA A 13 21.24 -12.60 -2.65
C ALA A 13 19.87 -12.50 -3.34
N ASP A 14 18.96 -13.42 -3.05
CA ASP A 14 17.58 -13.24 -3.46
C ASP A 14 17.10 -11.97 -2.75
N HIS A 15 17.08 -10.84 -3.47
CA HIS A 15 16.73 -9.53 -2.90
C HIS A 15 15.20 -9.39 -2.75
N GLY A 16 14.45 -10.45 -3.07
CA GLY A 16 13.02 -10.55 -2.84
C GLY A 16 12.70 -11.03 -1.43
N LEU A 17 11.57 -10.60 -0.89
CA LEU A 17 10.98 -11.25 0.28
C LEU A 17 10.56 -12.67 -0.11
N SER A 18 10.90 -13.66 0.71
CA SER A 18 10.22 -14.96 0.61
C SER A 18 8.71 -14.78 0.88
N THR A 19 7.90 -15.71 0.39
CA THR A 19 6.45 -15.69 0.65
C THR A 19 6.13 -15.63 2.14
N ALA A 20 6.86 -16.38 2.97
CA ALA A 20 6.66 -16.39 4.42
C ALA A 20 7.01 -15.03 5.07
N GLU A 21 8.09 -14.38 4.61
CA GLU A 21 8.45 -13.05 5.09
C GLU A 21 7.44 -11.99 4.66
N PHE A 22 6.96 -12.07 3.41
CA PHE A 22 5.89 -11.22 2.92
C PHE A 22 4.62 -11.38 3.75
N GLU A 23 4.14 -12.62 3.96
CA GLU A 23 2.92 -12.88 4.72
C GLU A 23 3.02 -12.34 6.16
N ARG A 24 4.16 -12.59 6.82
CA ARG A 24 4.42 -12.08 8.17
C ARG A 24 4.41 -10.55 8.21
N LEU A 25 5.13 -9.89 7.31
CA LEU A 25 5.21 -8.43 7.27
C LEU A 25 3.88 -7.80 6.87
N HIS A 26 3.21 -8.35 5.87
CA HIS A 26 1.89 -7.90 5.42
C HIS A 26 0.90 -7.98 6.57
N ALA A 27 0.83 -9.10 7.30
CA ALA A 27 -0.04 -9.25 8.47
C ALA A 27 0.28 -8.22 9.57
N ALA A 28 1.57 -7.95 9.82
CA ALA A 28 2.00 -6.98 10.83
C ALA A 28 1.73 -5.51 10.45
N LEU A 29 1.67 -5.21 9.15
CA LEU A 29 1.42 -3.86 8.61
C LEU A 29 -0.06 -3.59 8.32
N GLN A 30 -0.91 -4.62 8.35
CA GLN A 30 -2.35 -4.41 8.24
C GLN A 30 -2.85 -3.66 9.48
N PRO A 31 -3.68 -2.63 9.31
CA PRO A 31 -4.40 -2.03 10.42
C PRO A 31 -5.37 -3.03 11.05
N GLU A 32 -5.74 -2.81 12.30
CA GLU A 32 -6.72 -3.64 13.02
C GLU A 32 -8.00 -3.84 12.20
N ALA A 33 -8.52 -5.07 12.22
CA ALA A 33 -9.64 -5.47 11.37
C ALA A 33 -10.93 -4.69 11.68
N ASP A 34 -11.09 -4.27 12.93
CA ASP A 34 -12.23 -3.53 13.47
C ASP A 34 -12.04 -2.00 13.42
N ALA A 35 -10.96 -1.52 12.78
CA ALA A 35 -10.73 -0.09 12.65
C ALA A 35 -11.94 0.59 11.99
N PRO A 36 -12.61 1.57 12.65
CA PRO A 36 -13.93 2.08 12.20
C PRO A 36 -13.96 2.61 10.77
N TRP A 37 -12.86 3.15 10.28
CA TRP A 37 -12.78 3.64 8.89
C TRP A 37 -12.88 2.52 7.86
N ARG A 38 -12.55 1.27 8.21
CA ARG A 38 -12.67 0.10 7.31
C ARG A 38 -14.11 -0.36 7.11
N THR A 39 -15.03 -0.01 8.02
CA THR A 39 -16.45 -0.39 7.92
C THR A 39 -17.24 0.54 7.01
N ILE A 40 -16.64 1.66 6.58
CA ILE A 40 -17.28 2.62 5.69
C ILE A 40 -17.25 2.07 4.26
N PRO A 41 -18.38 2.02 3.53
CA PRO A 41 -18.43 1.56 2.15
C PRO A 41 -17.89 2.64 1.19
N TRP A 42 -16.58 2.88 1.24
CA TRP A 42 -15.90 3.90 0.45
C TRP A 42 -16.19 3.77 -1.05
N ARG A 43 -16.37 4.91 -1.71
CA ARG A 43 -16.39 4.97 -3.17
C ARG A 43 -14.95 5.06 -3.66
N VAL A 44 -14.54 4.10 -4.49
CA VAL A 44 -13.18 4.03 -5.04
C VAL A 44 -13.02 4.80 -6.36
N SER A 45 -14.13 5.21 -6.99
CA SER A 45 -14.14 6.05 -8.19
C SER A 45 -14.56 7.48 -7.82
N LEU A 46 -13.63 8.43 -7.98
CA LEU A 46 -13.90 9.84 -7.69
C LEU A 46 -14.99 10.42 -8.62
N LEU A 47 -15.04 9.99 -9.88
CA LEU A 47 -16.02 10.49 -10.85
C LEU A 47 -17.44 10.03 -10.50
N GLU A 48 -17.59 8.77 -10.11
CA GLU A 48 -18.88 8.24 -9.65
C GLU A 48 -19.31 8.87 -8.34
N ALA A 49 -18.38 9.00 -7.37
CA ALA A 49 -18.64 9.67 -6.10
C ALA A 49 -19.12 11.12 -6.30
N ARG A 50 -18.50 11.85 -7.25
CA ARG A 50 -18.91 13.22 -7.60
C ARG A 50 -20.30 13.30 -8.20
N GLN A 51 -20.64 12.39 -9.12
CA GLN A 51 -21.98 12.35 -9.70
C GLN A 51 -23.04 12.06 -8.63
N GLU A 52 -22.77 11.13 -7.72
CA GLU A 52 -23.70 10.78 -6.64
C GLU A 52 -23.88 11.92 -5.64
N ALA A 53 -22.77 12.56 -5.23
CA ALA A 53 -22.80 13.71 -4.32
C ALA A 53 -23.63 14.87 -4.88
N ALA A 54 -23.51 15.15 -6.19
CA ALA A 54 -24.31 16.17 -6.87
C ALA A 54 -25.80 15.82 -6.87
N LYS A 55 -26.17 14.56 -7.16
CA LYS A 55 -27.58 14.10 -7.12
C LYS A 55 -28.18 14.21 -5.72
N GLN A 56 -27.40 13.87 -4.69
CA GLN A 56 -27.84 13.91 -3.30
C GLN A 56 -27.72 15.29 -2.64
N GLN A 57 -27.14 16.29 -3.33
CA GLN A 57 -26.82 17.60 -2.77
C GLN A 57 -25.98 17.51 -1.48
N LYS A 58 -25.00 16.61 -1.45
CA LYS A 58 -24.10 16.42 -0.30
C LYS A 58 -22.64 16.72 -0.68
N PRO A 59 -21.82 17.20 0.26
CA PRO A 59 -20.39 17.35 0.03
C PRO A 59 -19.69 15.99 -0.10
N ILE A 60 -18.51 15.99 -0.74
CA ILE A 60 -17.63 14.83 -0.80
C ILE A 60 -16.58 14.94 0.31
N PHE A 61 -16.43 13.89 1.10
CA PHE A 61 -15.27 13.69 1.96
C PHE A 61 -14.28 12.76 1.27
N ILE A 62 -13.04 13.22 1.09
CA ILE A 62 -11.96 12.45 0.44
C ILE A 62 -10.99 11.98 1.52
N TRP A 63 -10.88 10.66 1.69
CA TRP A 63 -9.80 10.03 2.41
C TRP A 63 -8.76 9.58 1.40
N ALA A 64 -7.63 10.28 1.33
CA ALA A 64 -6.51 9.93 0.47
C ALA A 64 -5.20 10.08 1.23
N MET A 65 -4.18 9.31 0.83
CA MET A 65 -2.83 9.52 1.31
C MET A 65 -2.21 10.69 0.53
N ASP A 66 -2.33 11.90 1.06
CA ASP A 66 -1.80 13.14 0.43
C ASP A 66 -0.38 13.48 0.92
N GLY A 67 0.40 12.45 1.27
CA GLY A 67 1.79 12.61 1.70
C GLY A 67 2.76 12.46 0.52
N HIS A 68 3.96 13.02 0.65
CA HIS A 68 5.08 12.61 -0.20
C HIS A 68 5.15 11.08 -0.14
N PRO A 69 5.15 10.34 -1.26
CA PRO A 69 5.03 8.88 -1.26
C PRO A 69 6.17 8.17 -0.49
N LEU A 70 7.25 8.90 -0.17
CA LEU A 70 8.39 8.45 0.63
C LEU A 70 8.41 9.00 2.07
N GLY A 71 7.44 9.81 2.47
CA GLY A 71 7.36 10.39 3.81
C GLY A 71 8.45 11.43 4.14
N CYS A 72 9.19 11.93 3.15
CA CYS A 72 10.23 12.94 3.35
C CYS A 72 9.64 14.35 3.29
N THR A 73 9.24 14.90 4.44
CA THR A 73 8.90 16.33 4.60
C THR A 73 9.65 16.92 5.77
#